data_AF-A0A076L9Q8-F1
#
_entry.id   AF-A0A076L9Q8-F1
#
_cell.length_a   1.000
_cell.length_b   1.000
_cell.length_c   1.000
_cell.angle_alpha   90.00
_cell.angle_beta   90.00
_cell.angle_gamma   90.00
#
_symmetry.space_group_name_H-M   'P 1'
#
loop_
_entity.id
_entity.type
_entity.pdbx_description
1 polymer ?
#
loop_
_entity_poly.entity_id
_entity_poly.type
_entity_poly.pdbx_seq_one_letter_code
_entity_poly.pdbx_strand_id
1 'polypeptide(L)'
;MKRGDLVIVENAGFEFNPNDVDVGDIVVYKAHWPYYQYLLYEVDYKLNLNPNKTLCIFREGDIKDVSIKVLGEIKTNKGNYKILEVDIPKSPIKPVIHRVIDKVEFNNKTYFIIKGDNNPIHDPELVSVNQIKQKVIVINGHPLVIPYIGYLSIWVKEYWYLVLLFILLYYAYDYLKGGRK
;
A
#
# COMPACT_ATOMS: atom_id res chain seq x y z
N MET A 1 -3.95 16.56 -6.10
CA MET A 1 -4.89 15.42 -6.10
C MET A 1 -5.63 15.39 -4.78
N LYS A 2 -6.92 15.04 -4.80
CA LYS A 2 -7.78 14.86 -3.64
C LYS A 2 -8.43 13.47 -3.67
N ARG A 3 -8.94 13.02 -2.52
CA ARG A 3 -9.70 11.78 -2.44
C ARG A 3 -10.90 11.87 -3.39
N GLY A 4 -11.12 10.83 -4.20
CA GLY A 4 -12.20 10.77 -5.19
C GLY A 4 -11.85 11.30 -6.58
N ASP A 5 -10.64 11.82 -6.79
CA ASP A 5 -10.13 12.10 -8.13
C ASP A 5 -9.81 10.77 -8.85
N LEU A 6 -10.18 10.67 -10.12
CA LEU A 6 -9.71 9.62 -11.02
C LEU A 6 -8.43 10.10 -11.69
N VAL A 7 -7.32 9.38 -11.54
CA VAL A 7 -6.04 9.71 -12.17
C VAL A 7 -5.88 8.96 -13.48
N ILE A 8 -5.32 9.61 -14.50
CA ILE A 8 -4.90 8.94 -15.73
C ILE A 8 -3.46 8.46 -15.56
N VAL A 9 -3.20 7.21 -15.93
CA VAL A 9 -1.94 6.53 -15.66
C VAL A 9 -1.42 5.78 -16.87
N GLU A 10 -0.11 5.61 -16.93
CA GLU A 10 0.62 4.72 -17.82
C GLU A 10 0.96 3.43 -17.05
N ASN A 11 0.93 2.29 -17.73
CA ASN A 11 1.17 0.95 -17.17
C ASN A 11 2.61 0.51 -17.40
N ALA A 12 3.21 -0.03 -16.34
CA ALA A 12 4.56 -0.54 -16.32
C ALA A 12 4.74 -1.71 -17.31
N GLY A 13 5.82 -1.67 -18.08
CA GLY A 13 6.21 -2.72 -19.02
C GLY A 13 5.48 -2.67 -20.37
N PHE A 14 4.46 -1.82 -20.52
CA PHE A 14 3.77 -1.59 -21.79
C PHE A 14 3.88 -0.14 -22.25
N GLU A 15 3.55 0.82 -21.37
CA GLU A 15 3.53 2.26 -21.68
C GLU A 15 4.77 3.00 -21.13
N PHE A 16 5.37 2.50 -20.04
CA PHE A 16 6.62 3.05 -19.52
C PHE A 16 7.49 1.98 -18.84
N ASN A 17 8.79 2.26 -18.74
CA ASN A 17 9.74 1.42 -17.99
C ASN A 17 9.81 1.89 -16.52
N PRO A 18 9.55 1.01 -15.54
CA PRO A 18 9.65 1.34 -14.11
C PRO A 18 11.02 1.84 -13.64
N ASN A 19 12.10 1.52 -14.36
CA ASN A 19 13.43 2.02 -14.05
C ASN A 19 13.57 3.52 -14.33
N ASP A 20 12.71 4.08 -15.18
CA ASP A 20 12.73 5.49 -15.57
C ASP A 20 11.95 6.39 -14.59
N VAL A 21 11.43 5.82 -13.50
CA VAL A 21 10.75 6.58 -12.45
C VAL A 21 11.75 7.50 -11.74
N ASP A 22 11.35 8.75 -11.54
CA ASP A 22 12.21 9.75 -10.91
C ASP A 22 11.54 10.53 -9.78
N VAL A 23 12.36 11.29 -9.04
CA VAL A 23 11.89 12.13 -7.94
C VAL A 23 10.86 13.14 -8.46
N GLY A 24 9.69 13.18 -7.80
CA GLY A 24 8.56 14.01 -8.19
C GLY A 24 7.45 13.24 -8.91
N ASP A 25 7.74 12.08 -9.50
CA ASP A 25 6.73 11.23 -10.15
C ASP A 25 5.68 10.76 -9.15
N ILE A 26 4.45 10.62 -9.62
CA ILE A 26 3.36 10.03 -8.85
C ILE A 26 3.13 8.63 -9.40
N VAL A 27 3.23 7.64 -8.54
CA VAL A 27 3.21 6.23 -8.93
C VAL A 27 2.12 5.48 -8.20
N VAL A 28 1.51 4.53 -8.91
CA VAL A 28 0.69 3.48 -8.32
C VAL A 28 1.59 2.28 -8.10
N TYR A 29 1.76 1.90 -6.84
CA TYR A 29 2.62 0.80 -6.47
C TYR A 29 1.87 -0.22 -5.62
N LYS A 30 2.40 -1.45 -5.62
CA LYS A 30 1.94 -2.54 -4.77
C LYS A 30 2.49 -2.34 -3.36
N ALA A 31 1.73 -1.63 -2.52
CA ALA A 31 2.06 -1.47 -1.12
C ALA A 31 1.88 -2.80 -0.41
N HIS A 32 3.00 -3.27 0.14
CA HIS A 32 3.05 -4.28 1.18
C HIS A 32 3.23 -3.45 2.45
N TRP A 33 2.21 -3.40 3.30
CA TRP A 33 2.39 -2.84 4.63
C TRP A 33 2.72 -4.02 5.52
N PRO A 34 4.00 -4.21 5.85
CA PRO A 34 4.36 -5.32 6.70
C PRO A 34 3.60 -5.20 8.01
N TYR A 35 2.98 -6.30 8.41
CA TYR A 35 2.25 -6.43 9.66
C TYR A 35 3.20 -6.38 10.89
N TYR A 36 4.37 -5.71 10.82
CA TYR A 36 5.31 -5.58 11.94
C TYR A 36 4.63 -5.04 13.21
N GLN A 37 3.71 -4.08 13.04
CA GLN A 37 2.94 -3.56 14.17
C GLN A 37 2.06 -4.65 14.80
N TYR A 38 1.52 -5.56 13.98
CA TYR A 38 0.72 -6.70 14.43
C TYR A 38 1.52 -7.82 15.07
N LEU A 39 2.80 -8.02 14.71
CA LEU A 39 3.67 -8.95 15.47
C LEU A 39 3.72 -8.60 16.97
N LEU A 40 3.68 -7.31 17.33
CA LEU A 40 3.64 -6.89 18.73
C LEU A 40 2.26 -7.06 19.38
N TYR A 41 1.19 -7.07 18.57
CA TYR A 41 -0.20 -7.33 18.99
C TYR A 41 -0.52 -8.83 19.09
N GLU A 42 0.22 -9.67 18.36
CA GLU A 42 0.14 -11.15 18.39
C GLU A 42 0.88 -11.75 19.60
N VAL A 43 1.56 -10.93 20.41
CA VAL A 43 2.16 -11.39 21.66
C VAL A 43 1.04 -11.73 22.66
N ASP A 44 0.77 -13.02 22.86
CA ASP A 44 -0.19 -13.48 23.87
C ASP A 44 0.25 -13.12 25.29
N TYR A 45 1.53 -13.33 25.60
CA TYR A 45 2.06 -13.06 26.95
C TYR A 45 3.42 -12.37 26.90
N LYS A 46 3.61 -11.40 27.80
CA LYS A 46 4.88 -10.71 28.02
C LYS A 46 5.37 -11.01 29.43
N LEU A 47 6.53 -11.64 29.54
CA LEU A 47 7.20 -11.90 30.81
C LEU A 47 8.38 -10.94 30.96
N ASN A 48 8.24 -9.96 31.85
CA ASN A 48 9.34 -9.05 32.19
C ASN A 48 10.33 -9.79 33.10
N LEU A 49 11.50 -10.11 32.56
CA LEU A 49 12.57 -10.79 33.31
C LEU A 49 13.40 -9.79 34.11
N ASN A 50 13.67 -8.62 33.54
CA ASN A 50 14.31 -7.47 34.19
C ASN A 50 14.00 -6.18 33.38
N PRO A 51 14.43 -4.98 33.83
CA PRO A 51 14.10 -3.71 33.16
C PRO A 51 14.46 -3.64 31.68
N ASN A 52 15.40 -4.47 31.22
CA ASN A 52 15.94 -4.45 29.86
C ASN A 52 15.63 -5.74 29.08
N LYS A 53 14.86 -6.67 29.64
CA LYS A 53 14.62 -7.99 29.04
C LYS A 53 13.17 -8.44 29.26
N THR A 54 12.42 -8.48 28.17
CA THR A 54 11.05 -9.04 28.13
C THR A 54 11.06 -10.26 27.22
N LEU A 55 10.50 -11.37 27.70
CA LEU A 55 10.23 -12.55 26.91
C LEU A 55 8.80 -12.44 26.36
N CYS A 56 8.63 -12.55 25.05
CA CYS A 56 7.33 -12.59 24.38
C CYS A 56 6.98 -14.03 24.05
N ILE A 57 5.76 -14.45 24.40
CA ILE A 57 5.22 -15.79 24.14
C ILE A 57 4.08 -15.63 23.13
N PHE A 58 4.07 -16.52 22.14
CA PHE A 58 3.10 -16.57 21.05
C PHE A 58 2.42 -17.94 21.04
N ARG A 59 1.17 -18.00 20.61
CA ARG A 59 0.45 -19.25 20.38
C ARG A 59 1.01 -19.96 19.14
N GLU A 60 1.09 -21.29 19.23
CA GLU A 60 1.56 -22.15 18.15
C GLU A 60 0.68 -21.98 16.89
N GLY A 61 1.30 -21.61 15.77
CA GLY A 61 0.62 -21.40 14.48
C GLY A 61 0.31 -19.94 14.11
N ASP A 62 0.37 -19.00 15.07
CA ASP A 62 0.16 -17.56 14.80
C ASP A 62 1.36 -16.94 14.06
N ILE A 63 2.55 -17.49 14.31
CA ILE A 63 3.78 -17.12 13.61
C ILE A 63 4.27 -18.32 12.79
N LYS A 64 4.28 -18.18 11.46
CA LYS A 64 5.14 -19.01 10.60
C LYS A 64 6.51 -18.32 10.54
N ASP A 65 7.44 -18.85 11.33
CA ASP A 65 8.89 -18.59 11.29
C ASP A 65 9.30 -17.13 11.03
N VAL A 66 8.96 -16.21 11.94
CA VAL A 66 9.54 -14.85 11.93
C VAL A 66 11.03 -14.98 12.27
N SER A 67 11.88 -14.76 11.28
CA SER A 67 13.33 -14.71 11.48
C SER A 67 13.78 -13.25 11.50
N ILE A 68 14.38 -12.81 12.61
CA ILE A 68 15.02 -11.49 12.73
C ILE A 68 16.52 -11.70 12.70
N LYS A 69 17.19 -11.19 11.67
CA LYS A 69 18.64 -11.27 11.51
C LYS A 69 19.24 -9.87 11.47
N VAL A 70 20.22 -9.63 12.33
CA VAL A 70 21.01 -8.38 12.26
C VAL A 70 21.97 -8.51 11.08
N LEU A 71 21.80 -7.69 10.05
CA LEU A 71 22.64 -7.72 8.85
C LEU A 71 23.90 -6.86 8.97
N GLY A 72 23.91 -5.88 9.89
CA GLY A 72 25.06 -5.02 10.11
C GLY A 72 24.68 -3.66 10.70
N GLU A 73 25.61 -2.72 10.58
CA GLU A 73 25.45 -1.35 11.05
C GLU A 73 25.74 -0.35 9.92
N ILE A 74 24.88 0.66 9.76
CA ILE A 74 25.10 1.80 8.88
C ILE A 74 25.53 2.97 9.75
N LYS A 75 26.75 3.47 9.56
CA LYS A 75 27.22 4.70 10.18
C LYS A 75 26.98 5.86 9.23
N THR A 76 26.34 6.91 9.71
CA THR A 76 26.12 8.15 8.95
C THR A 76 26.50 9.35 9.82
N ASN A 77 26.58 10.52 9.19
CA ASN A 77 26.76 11.82 9.85
C ASN A 77 25.63 12.13 10.85
N LYS A 78 24.49 11.44 10.75
CA LYS A 78 23.30 11.58 11.60
C LYS A 78 23.21 10.53 12.71
N GLY A 79 24.13 9.56 12.76
CA GLY A 79 24.16 8.51 13.78
C GLY A 79 24.44 7.12 13.22
N ASN A 80 24.49 6.15 14.15
CA ASN A 80 24.68 4.74 13.87
C ASN A 80 23.31 4.03 13.84
N TYR A 81 23.04 3.29 12.76
CA TYR A 81 21.81 2.54 12.56
C TYR A 81 22.13 1.04 12.48
N LYS A 82 21.24 0.19 12.98
CA LYS A 82 21.33 -1.27 12.79
C LYS A 82 20.41 -1.70 11.65
N ILE A 83 20.91 -2.55 10.77
CA ILE A 83 20.11 -3.18 9.72
C ILE A 83 19.53 -4.48 10.28
N LEU A 84 18.22 -4.60 10.21
CA LEU A 84 17.49 -5.81 10.57
C LEU A 84 16.82 -6.36 9.31
N GLU A 85 17.07 -7.63 9.01
CA GLU A 85 16.25 -8.42 8.10
C GLU A 85 15.17 -9.10 8.93
N VAL A 86 13.92 -8.95 8.53
CA VAL A 86 12.77 -9.53 9.23
C VAL A 86 11.94 -10.29 8.21
N ASP A 87 11.91 -11.61 8.32
CA ASP A 87 11.00 -12.46 7.55
C ASP A 87 9.62 -12.47 8.22
N ILE A 88 8.56 -12.17 7.46
CA ILE A 88 7.19 -12.12 7.97
C ILE A 88 6.27 -12.86 7.01
N PRO A 89 5.26 -13.59 7.51
CA PRO A 89 4.19 -14.11 6.67
C PRO A 89 3.62 -13.02 5.75
N LYS A 90 3.50 -13.39 4.47
CA LYS A 90 3.06 -12.52 3.37
C LYS A 90 1.90 -11.59 3.74
N SER A 91 2.17 -10.30 3.82
CA SER A 91 1.14 -9.28 4.07
C SER A 91 0.25 -9.04 2.83
N PRO A 92 -1.05 -8.75 3.00
CA PRO A 92 -1.94 -8.41 1.90
C PRO A 92 -1.44 -7.17 1.14
N ILE A 93 -1.29 -7.33 -0.17
CA ILE A 93 -0.83 -6.25 -1.06
C ILE A 93 -2.03 -5.38 -1.45
N LYS A 94 -1.89 -4.05 -1.34
CA LYS A 94 -2.89 -3.09 -1.80
C LYS A 94 -2.26 -2.10 -2.80
N PRO A 95 -2.96 -1.73 -3.89
CA PRO A 95 -2.50 -0.65 -4.74
C PRO A 95 -2.63 0.69 -4.01
N VAL A 96 -1.56 1.46 -3.97
CA VAL A 96 -1.50 2.79 -3.32
C VAL A 96 -0.88 3.78 -4.30
N ILE A 97 -1.37 5.02 -4.30
CA ILE A 97 -0.91 6.09 -5.19
C ILE A 97 -0.19 7.12 -4.36
N HIS A 98 1.13 7.24 -4.51
CA HIS A 98 1.96 8.19 -3.76
C HIS A 98 3.03 8.82 -4.66
N ARG A 99 3.66 9.90 -4.17
CA ARG A 99 4.72 10.62 -4.88
C ARG A 99 6.10 10.14 -4.44
N VAL A 100 6.97 9.88 -5.40
CA VAL A 100 8.39 9.61 -5.17
C VAL A 100 9.03 10.90 -4.65
N ILE A 101 9.54 10.86 -3.42
CA ILE A 101 10.20 12.00 -2.79
C ILE A 101 11.71 11.87 -2.80
N ASP A 102 12.24 10.64 -2.93
CA ASP A 102 13.68 10.39 -2.99
C ASP A 102 13.98 9.02 -3.61
N LYS A 103 15.24 8.82 -4.01
CA LYS A 103 15.76 7.61 -4.63
C LYS A 103 17.04 7.17 -3.90
N VAL A 104 17.10 5.90 -3.50
CA VAL A 104 18.25 5.34 -2.79
C VAL A 104 18.74 4.08 -3.47
N GLU A 105 20.04 3.82 -3.40
CA GLU A 105 20.65 2.59 -3.91
C GLU A 105 21.14 1.72 -2.75
N PHE A 106 20.78 0.45 -2.79
CA PHE A 106 21.24 -0.55 -1.81
C PHE A 106 21.48 -1.88 -2.52
N ASN A 107 22.65 -2.49 -2.33
CA ASN A 107 23.05 -3.74 -2.99
C ASN A 107 22.85 -3.73 -4.52
N ASN A 108 23.28 -2.65 -5.18
CA ASN A 108 23.12 -2.44 -6.64
C ASN A 108 21.66 -2.50 -7.12
N LYS A 109 20.70 -2.21 -6.23
CA LYS A 109 19.27 -2.09 -6.55
C LYS A 109 18.78 -0.72 -6.16
N THR A 110 17.96 -0.13 -7.02
CA THR A 110 17.29 1.14 -6.76
C THR A 110 16.01 0.92 -5.96
N TYR A 111 15.81 1.77 -4.97
CA TYR A 111 14.59 1.86 -4.18
C TYR A 111 14.11 3.30 -4.12
N PHE A 112 12.82 3.46 -3.88
CA PHE A 112 12.15 4.75 -3.80
C PHE A 112 11.63 4.99 -2.38
N ILE A 113 11.84 6.20 -1.88
CA ILE A 113 11.12 6.72 -0.73
C ILE A 113 9.89 7.41 -1.29
N ILE A 114 8.70 6.95 -0.88
CA ILE A 114 7.43 7.40 -1.43
C ILE A 114 6.54 7.95 -0.31
N LYS A 115 5.74 8.96 -0.62
CA LYS A 115 4.87 9.63 0.36
C LYS A 115 3.56 10.06 -0.28
N GLY A 116 2.45 9.87 0.42
CA GLY A 116 1.18 10.48 0.05
C GLY A 116 1.22 12.00 0.17
N ASP A 117 0.71 12.71 -0.84
CA ASP A 117 0.73 14.19 -0.87
C ASP A 117 0.10 14.80 0.40
N ASN A 118 -0.95 14.17 0.94
CA ASN A 118 -1.63 14.60 2.17
C ASN A 118 -1.14 13.93 3.46
N ASN A 119 -0.19 13.01 3.39
CA ASN A 119 0.34 12.34 4.59
C ASN A 119 1.38 13.25 5.27
N PRO A 120 1.52 13.26 6.60
CA PRO A 120 2.56 14.05 7.27
C PRO A 120 3.95 13.43 7.12
N ILE A 121 4.02 12.10 7.00
CA ILE A 121 5.27 11.31 6.97
C ILE A 121 5.25 10.42 5.71
N HIS A 122 6.44 10.07 5.21
CA HIS A 122 6.62 9.11 4.13
C HIS A 122 6.29 7.69 4.59
N ASP A 123 6.19 6.79 3.62
CA ASP A 123 5.89 5.39 3.89
C ASP A 123 7.08 4.73 4.60
N PRO A 124 6.87 3.89 5.64
CA PRO A 124 7.96 3.24 6.36
C PRO A 124 8.82 2.27 5.53
N GLU A 125 8.36 1.82 4.36
CA GLU A 125 9.09 0.87 3.52
C GLU A 125 9.68 1.54 2.28
N LEU A 126 10.90 1.12 1.94
CA LEU A 126 11.54 1.44 0.67
C LEU A 126 10.90 0.62 -0.46
N VAL A 127 10.38 1.31 -1.47
CA VAL A 127 9.65 0.66 -2.55
C VAL A 127 10.61 0.31 -3.68
N SER A 128 10.67 -0.97 -4.04
CA SER A 128 11.47 -1.45 -5.16
C SER A 128 10.82 -1.11 -6.51
N VAL A 129 11.64 -1.06 -7.56
CA VAL A 129 11.19 -0.88 -8.95
C VAL A 129 10.08 -1.88 -9.34
N ASN A 130 10.18 -3.13 -8.89
CA ASN A 130 9.22 -4.18 -9.20
C ASN A 130 7.84 -3.98 -8.53
N GLN A 131 7.76 -3.16 -7.48
CA GLN A 131 6.49 -2.82 -6.83
C GLN A 131 5.74 -1.74 -7.61
N ILE A 132 6.41 -0.93 -8.43
CA ILE A 132 5.76 0.06 -9.28
C ILE A 132 4.94 -0.64 -10.37
N LYS A 133 3.70 -0.20 -10.55
CA LYS A 133 2.79 -0.75 -11.57
C LYS A 133 2.29 0.28 -12.54
N GLN A 134 2.08 1.51 -12.09
CA GLN A 134 1.60 2.57 -12.94
C GLN A 134 2.26 3.90 -12.57
N LYS A 135 2.35 4.82 -13.53
CA LYS A 135 2.81 6.19 -13.32
C LYS A 135 1.70 7.15 -13.75
N VAL A 136 1.38 8.14 -12.95
CA VAL A 136 0.35 9.15 -13.28
C VAL A 136 0.90 10.06 -14.37
N ILE A 137 0.07 10.32 -15.38
CA ILE A 137 0.40 11.24 -16.45
C ILE A 137 0.38 12.67 -15.91
N VAL A 138 1.43 13.43 -16.18
CA VAL A 138 1.58 14.82 -15.78
C VAL A 138 1.66 15.70 -17.03
N ILE A 139 0.79 16.71 -17.10
CA ILE A 139 0.74 17.69 -18.19
C ILE A 139 0.97 19.07 -17.57
N ASN A 140 1.96 19.82 -18.07
CA ASN A 140 2.33 21.14 -17.56
C ASN A 140 2.61 21.17 -16.04
N GLY A 141 3.24 20.12 -15.50
CA GLY A 141 3.54 20.01 -14.07
C GLY A 141 2.34 19.64 -13.18
N HIS A 142 1.17 19.38 -13.75
CA HIS A 142 -0.02 18.98 -13.01
C HIS A 142 -0.47 17.56 -13.39
N PRO A 143 -0.85 16.71 -12.43
CA PRO A 143 -1.38 15.38 -12.72
C PRO A 143 -2.69 15.50 -13.49
N LEU A 144 -2.84 14.69 -14.54
CA LEU A 144 -4.07 14.59 -15.29
C LEU A 144 -5.12 13.83 -14.47
N VAL A 145 -6.12 14.57 -13.98
CA VAL A 145 -7.18 14.05 -13.12
C VAL A 145 -8.55 14.41 -13.63
N ILE A 146 -9.51 13.50 -13.41
CA ILE A 146 -10.93 13.78 -13.54
C ILE A 146 -11.54 13.85 -12.14
N PRO A 147 -11.95 15.05 -11.69
CA PRO A 147 -12.32 15.26 -10.29
C PRO A 147 -13.64 14.55 -9.96
N TYR A 148 -13.75 14.11 -8.71
CA TYR A 148 -14.95 13.51 -8.09
C TYR A 148 -15.50 12.21 -8.68
N ILE A 149 -15.09 11.77 -9.87
CA ILE A 149 -15.59 10.53 -10.50
C ILE A 149 -15.29 9.28 -9.64
N GLY A 150 -14.17 9.27 -8.94
CA GLY A 150 -13.80 8.19 -8.04
C GLY A 150 -14.81 7.96 -6.91
N TYR A 151 -15.59 8.98 -6.52
CA TYR A 151 -16.65 8.80 -5.52
C TYR A 151 -17.75 7.85 -5.98
N LEU A 152 -18.03 7.75 -7.29
CA LEU A 152 -18.96 6.77 -7.81
C LEU A 152 -18.49 5.34 -7.49
N SER A 153 -17.21 5.06 -7.76
CA SER A 153 -16.60 3.75 -7.46
C SER A 153 -16.57 3.47 -5.96
N ILE A 154 -16.23 4.46 -5.14
CA ILE A 154 -16.24 4.34 -3.67
C ILE A 154 -17.66 4.03 -3.17
N TRP A 155 -18.67 4.76 -3.66
CA TRP A 155 -20.07 4.59 -3.27
C TRP A 155 -20.60 3.20 -3.66
N VAL A 156 -20.36 2.76 -4.90
CA VAL A 156 -20.77 1.41 -5.34
C VAL A 156 -20.13 0.33 -4.48
N LYS A 157 -18.87 0.49 -4.09
CA LYS A 157 -18.17 -0.48 -3.23
C LYS A 157 -18.73 -0.50 -1.80
N GLU A 158 -19.04 0.66 -1.23
CA GLU A 158 -19.57 0.79 0.13
C GLU A 158 -21.04 0.33 0.22
N TYR A 159 -21.83 0.62 -0.81
CA TYR A 159 -23.27 0.37 -0.86
C TYR A 159 -23.66 -0.69 -1.90
N TRP A 160 -22.81 -1.68 -2.15
CA TRP A 160 -23.03 -2.72 -3.18
C TRP A 160 -24.37 -3.47 -3.00
N TYR A 161 -24.82 -3.62 -1.75
CA TYR A 161 -26.10 -4.23 -1.41
C TYR A 161 -27.31 -3.38 -1.87
N LEU A 162 -27.18 -2.05 -1.90
CA LEU A 162 -28.23 -1.18 -2.46
C LEU A 162 -28.31 -1.35 -3.97
N VAL A 163 -27.18 -1.51 -4.65
CA VAL A 163 -27.14 -1.79 -6.09
C VAL A 163 -27.87 -3.11 -6.38
N LEU A 164 -27.59 -4.17 -5.61
CA LEU A 164 -28.32 -5.43 -5.73
C LEU A 164 -29.81 -5.29 -5.43
N LEU A 165 -30.18 -4.52 -4.40
CA LEU A 165 -31.58 -4.25 -4.09
C LEU A 165 -32.31 -3.59 -5.25
N PHE A 166 -31.71 -2.56 -5.88
CA PHE A 166 -32.30 -1.90 -7.05
C PHE A 166 -32.46 -2.85 -8.24
N ILE A 167 -31.49 -3.73 -8.48
CA ILE A 167 -31.59 -4.77 -9.52
C ILE A 167 -32.76 -5.71 -9.21
N LEU A 168 -32.87 -6.20 -7.97
CA LEU A 168 -33.98 -7.08 -7.56
C LEU A 168 -35.34 -6.40 -7.69
N LEU A 169 -35.45 -5.13 -7.26
CA LEU A 169 -36.67 -4.34 -7.40
C LEU A 169 -37.05 -4.12 -8.87
N TYR A 170 -36.06 -3.88 -9.74
CA TYR A 170 -36.27 -3.75 -11.18
C TYR A 170 -36.83 -5.04 -11.79
N TYR A 171 -36.25 -6.20 -11.46
CA TYR A 171 -36.76 -7.50 -11.93
C TYR A 171 -38.15 -7.81 -11.37
N ALA A 172 -38.40 -7.51 -10.09
CA ALA A 172 -39.72 -7.68 -9.50
C ALA A 172 -40.77 -6.79 -10.18
N TYR A 173 -40.42 -5.53 -10.46
CA TYR A 173 -41.28 -4.62 -11.21
C TYR A 173 -41.59 -5.14 -12.61
N ASP A 174 -40.57 -5.58 -13.36
CA ASP A 174 -40.75 -6.11 -14.71
C ASP A 174 -41.60 -7.40 -14.72
N TYR A 175 -41.39 -8.30 -13.75
CA TYR A 175 -42.23 -9.49 -13.56
C TYR A 175 -43.69 -9.13 -13.29
N LEU A 176 -43.96 -8.21 -12.35
CA LEU A 176 -45.31 -7.76 -12.02
C LEU A 176 -45.98 -7.03 -13.20
N LYS A 177 -45.21 -6.32 -14.03
CA LYS A 177 -45.70 -5.65 -15.23
C LYS A 177 -45.96 -6.64 -16.37
N GLY A 178 -45.09 -7.64 -16.53
CA GLY A 178 -45.21 -8.71 -17.53
C GLY A 178 -46.38 -9.67 -17.28
N GLY A 179 -46.82 -9.83 -16.02
CA GLY A 179 -48.01 -10.58 -15.65
C GLY A 179 -49.36 -9.85 -15.84
N ARG A 180 -49.36 -8.62 -16.38
CA ARG A 180 -50.57 -7.83 -16.71
C ARG A 180 -50.93 -7.87 -18.21
N LYS A 181 -50.68 -8.99 -18.88
CA LYS A 181 -51.24 -9.28 -20.21
C LYS A 181 -52.36 -10.30 -20.11
#